data_AF-A0A7X7TCS4-F1
#
_entry.id   AF-A0A7X7TCS4-F1
#
_cell.length_a   1.000
_cell.length_b   1.000
_cell.length_c   1.000
_cell.angle_alpha   90.00
_cell.angle_beta   90.00
_cell.angle_gamma   90.00
#
_symmetry.space_group_name_H-M   'P 1'
#
loop_
_entity.id
_entity.type
_entity.pdbx_description
1 polymer ?
#
loop_
_entity_poly.entity_id
_entity_poly.type
_entity_poly.pdbx_seq_one_letter_code
_entity_poly.pdbx_strand_id
1 'polypeptide(L)'
;MNKQQHQQLIELLKELHLPMFREYHQEFAQKAIADELGYEEYLYELAQRECEVRRANKIDRLIKTSKLPLEKTLQTFELERMPLKIRRQIKVLSEGSFLLGNRILQVP
;
A
#
# COMPACT_ATOMS: atom_id res chain seq x y z
N MET A 1 -28.61 -17.52 -4.58
CA MET A 1 -28.38 -17.45 -3.11
C MET A 1 -29.66 -16.96 -2.46
N ASN A 2 -30.14 -17.63 -1.41
CA ASN A 2 -31.39 -17.23 -0.73
C ASN A 2 -31.17 -16.01 0.17
N LYS A 3 -32.23 -15.23 0.45
CA LYS A 3 -32.14 -13.98 1.23
C LYS A 3 -31.53 -14.18 2.63
N GLN A 4 -31.85 -15.29 3.30
CA GLN A 4 -31.26 -15.64 4.60
C GLN A 4 -29.76 -15.91 4.52
N GLN A 5 -29.31 -16.66 3.49
CA GLN A 5 -27.88 -16.95 3.29
C GLN A 5 -27.09 -15.68 2.97
N HIS A 6 -27.67 -14.76 2.19
CA HIS A 6 -27.05 -13.48 1.89
C HIS A 6 -26.84 -12.65 3.17
N GLN A 7 -27.84 -12.63 4.05
CA GLN A 7 -27.73 -11.89 5.31
C GLN A 7 -26.69 -12.52 6.25
N GLN A 8 -26.65 -13.86 6.34
CA GLN A 8 -25.60 -14.57 7.08
C GLN A 8 -24.21 -14.31 6.50
N LEU A 9 -24.06 -14.27 5.18
CA LEU A 9 -22.79 -13.93 4.53
C LEU A 9 -22.31 -12.54 4.95
N ILE A 10 -23.20 -11.54 4.97
CA ILE A 10 -22.84 -10.17 5.37
C ILE A 10 -22.33 -10.14 6.82
N GLU A 11 -22.98 -10.86 7.74
CA GLU A 11 -22.52 -10.92 9.14
C GLU A 11 -21.19 -11.65 9.26
N LEU A 12 -20.99 -12.76 8.55
CA LEU A 12 -19.70 -13.47 8.53
C LEU A 12 -18.57 -12.58 8.00
N LEU A 13 -18.81 -11.82 6.93
CA LEU A 13 -17.81 -10.90 6.37
C LEU A 13 -17.49 -9.75 7.34
N LYS A 14 -18.46 -9.34 8.16
CA LYS A 14 -18.27 -8.33 9.21
C LYS A 14 -17.42 -8.90 10.35
N GLU A 15 -17.69 -10.12 10.80
CA GLU A 15 -16.90 -10.84 11.82
C GLU A 15 -15.46 -11.07 11.36
N LEU A 16 -15.24 -11.40 10.09
CA LEU A 16 -13.92 -11.58 9.48
C LEU A 16 -13.21 -10.26 9.16
N HIS A 17 -13.86 -9.12 9.40
CA HIS A 17 -13.35 -7.79 9.07
C HIS A 17 -12.98 -7.64 7.58
N LEU A 18 -13.81 -8.14 6.67
CA LEU A 18 -13.63 -8.06 5.21
C LEU A 18 -14.59 -7.02 4.59
N PRO A 19 -14.37 -5.71 4.81
CA PRO A 19 -15.25 -4.65 4.32
C PRO A 19 -15.36 -4.62 2.78
N MET A 20 -14.27 -4.89 2.05
CA MET A 20 -14.30 -4.85 0.58
C MET A 20 -15.10 -6.02 0.02
N PHE A 21 -15.01 -7.21 0.64
CA PHE A 21 -15.88 -8.33 0.26
C PHE A 21 -17.35 -7.96 0.44
N ARG A 22 -17.71 -7.35 1.57
CA ARG A 22 -19.10 -6.97 1.85
C ARG A 22 -19.63 -5.97 0.84
N GLU A 23 -18.83 -4.99 0.44
CA GLU A 23 -19.23 -3.94 -0.49
C GLU A 23 -19.25 -4.42 -1.95
N TYR A 24 -18.24 -5.20 -2.36
CA TYR A 24 -17.97 -5.45 -3.79
C TYR A 24 -18.28 -6.87 -4.28
N HIS A 25 -18.64 -7.83 -3.41
CA HIS A 25 -18.91 -9.21 -3.85
C HIS A 25 -19.95 -9.33 -4.97
N GLN A 26 -21.01 -8.51 -4.95
CA GLN A 26 -22.05 -8.54 -6.00
C GLN A 26 -21.55 -7.97 -7.33
N GLU A 27 -20.85 -6.84 -7.28
CA GLU A 27 -20.30 -6.18 -8.46
C GLU A 27 -19.27 -7.07 -9.15
N PHE A 28 -18.33 -7.64 -8.39
CA PHE A 28 -17.30 -8.51 -8.94
C PHE A 28 -17.90 -9.83 -9.45
N ALA A 29 -18.97 -10.34 -8.83
CA ALA A 29 -19.66 -11.53 -9.34
C ALA A 29 -20.35 -11.24 -10.68
N GLN A 30 -21.01 -10.08 -10.82
CA GLN A 30 -21.60 -9.66 -12.09
C GLN A 30 -20.55 -9.48 -13.18
N LYS A 31 -19.42 -8.85 -12.83
CA LYS A 31 -18.29 -8.68 -13.74
C LYS A 31 -17.69 -10.02 -14.16
N ALA A 32 -17.49 -10.94 -13.23
CA ALA A 32 -16.97 -12.27 -13.54
C ALA A 32 -17.91 -13.05 -14.47
N ILE A 33 -19.22 -12.94 -14.30
CA ILE A 33 -20.20 -13.54 -15.23
C ILE A 33 -20.10 -12.88 -16.61
N ALA A 34 -19.96 -11.55 -16.68
CA ALA A 34 -19.88 -10.82 -17.95
C ALA A 34 -18.58 -11.10 -18.72
N ASP A 35 -17.48 -11.26 -18.00
CA ASP A 35 -16.14 -11.47 -18.55
C ASP A 35 -15.79 -12.97 -18.69
N GLU A 36 -16.76 -13.88 -18.45
CA GLU A 36 -16.59 -15.35 -18.43
C GLU A 36 -15.45 -15.84 -17.52
N LEU A 37 -15.14 -15.07 -16.47
CA LEU A 37 -14.08 -15.38 -15.52
C LEU A 37 -14.44 -16.57 -14.63
N GLY A 38 -13.44 -17.35 -14.29
CA GLY A 38 -13.56 -18.46 -13.36
C GLY A 38 -13.85 -17.99 -11.93
N TYR A 39 -14.38 -18.91 -11.11
CA TYR A 39 -14.62 -18.62 -9.68
C TYR A 39 -13.33 -18.25 -8.92
N GLU A 40 -12.19 -18.81 -9.33
CA GLU A 40 -10.88 -18.50 -8.75
C GLU A 40 -10.44 -17.08 -9.04
N GLU A 41 -10.66 -16.61 -10.27
CA GLU A 41 -10.32 -15.25 -10.71
C GLU A 41 -11.20 -14.21 -10.00
N TYR A 42 -12.51 -14.48 -9.89
CA TYR A 42 -13.41 -13.67 -9.07
C TYR A 42 -12.92 -13.53 -7.62
N LEU A 43 -12.57 -14.65 -6.98
CA LEU A 43 -12.11 -14.64 -5.60
C LEU A 43 -10.77 -13.92 -5.45
N TYR A 44 -9.86 -14.13 -6.40
CA TYR A 44 -8.56 -13.49 -6.46
C TYR A 44 -8.70 -11.97 -6.54
N GLU A 45 -9.51 -11.46 -7.45
CA GLU A 45 -9.75 -10.03 -7.63
C GLU A 45 -10.35 -9.38 -6.38
N LEU A 46 -11.34 -10.04 -5.76
CA LEU A 46 -11.96 -9.56 -4.52
C LEU A 46 -10.97 -9.54 -3.35
N ALA A 47 -10.14 -10.58 -3.23
CA ALA A 47 -9.09 -10.68 -2.21
C ALA A 47 -7.96 -9.65 -2.43
N GLN A 48 -7.59 -9.41 -3.69
CA GLN A 48 -6.60 -8.41 -4.05
C GLN A 48 -7.09 -7.02 -3.63
N ARG A 49 -8.35 -6.68 -3.94
CA ARG A 49 -8.94 -5.39 -3.60
C ARG A 49 -8.97 -5.13 -2.09
N GLU A 50 -9.32 -6.15 -1.30
CA GLU A 50 -9.26 -6.08 0.17
C GLU A 50 -7.82 -5.81 0.67
N CYS A 51 -6.83 -6.52 0.13
CA CYS A 51 -5.44 -6.36 0.52
C CYS A 51 -4.87 -4.97 0.16
N GLU A 52 -5.21 -4.45 -1.02
CA GLU A 52 -4.81 -3.13 -1.48
C GLU A 52 -5.32 -2.03 -0.53
N VAL A 53 -6.61 -2.05 -0.20
CA VAL A 53 -7.21 -1.06 0.70
C VAL A 53 -6.63 -1.16 2.10
N ARG A 54 -6.42 -2.38 2.62
CA ARG A 54 -5.73 -2.58 3.92
C ARG A 54 -4.31 -2.01 3.90
N ARG A 55 -3.58 -2.19 2.81
CA ARG A 55 -2.22 -1.66 2.66
C ARG A 55 -2.23 -0.14 2.59
N ALA A 56 -3.12 0.46 1.80
CA ALA A 56 -3.29 1.91 1.71
C ALA A 56 -3.63 2.52 3.08
N ASN A 57 -4.62 1.97 3.77
CA ASN A 57 -5.01 2.41 5.12
C ASN A 57 -3.86 2.28 6.12
N LYS A 58 -3.06 1.21 6.03
CA LYS A 58 -1.87 1.03 6.87
C LYS A 58 -0.83 2.12 6.59
N ILE A 59 -0.58 2.44 5.32
CA ILE A 59 0.35 3.51 4.91
C ILE A 59 -0.16 4.85 5.45
N ASP A 60 -1.42 5.20 5.22
CA ASP A 60 -2.01 6.46 5.70
C ASP A 60 -1.94 6.58 7.23
N ARG A 61 -2.24 5.50 7.94
CA ARG A 61 -2.09 5.46 9.40
C ARG A 61 -0.65 5.70 9.80
N LEU A 62 0.31 5.01 9.17
CA LEU A 62 1.73 5.18 9.46
C LEU A 62 2.18 6.63 9.20
N ILE A 63 1.79 7.22 8.07
CA ILE A 63 2.06 8.63 7.73
C ILE A 63 1.49 9.55 8.83
N LYS A 64 0.22 9.40 9.20
CA LYS A 64 -0.41 10.21 10.26
C LYS A 64 0.30 10.04 11.62
N THR A 65 0.64 8.80 12.00
CA THR A 65 1.33 8.52 13.27
C THR A 65 2.79 8.96 13.29
N SER A 66 3.44 9.04 12.13
CA SER A 66 4.86 9.38 12.03
C SER A 66 5.16 10.82 12.49
N LYS A 67 4.13 11.69 12.59
CA LYS A 67 4.26 13.12 12.89
C LYS A 67 5.32 13.80 12.02
N LEU A 68 5.61 13.24 10.84
CA LEU A 68 6.48 13.85 9.86
C LEU A 68 5.74 15.08 9.33
N PRO A 69 6.33 16.29 9.43
CA PRO A 69 5.81 17.44 8.71
C PRO A 69 5.69 17.05 7.23
N LEU A 70 4.56 17.38 6.61
CA LEU A 70 4.27 17.08 5.20
C LEU A 70 5.39 17.57 4.27
N GLU A 71 6.10 18.61 4.71
CA GLU A 71 7.20 19.26 4.00
C GLU A 71 8.59 18.82 4.49
N LYS A 72 8.77 17.74 5.27
CA LYS A 72 10.13 17.24 5.58
C LYS A 72 10.74 16.50 4.39
N THR A 73 10.94 17.22 3.30
CA THR A 73 11.89 16.84 2.24
C THR A 73 13.28 17.33 2.64
N LEU A 74 14.34 16.79 2.02
CA LEU A 74 15.68 17.37 2.17
C LEU A 74 15.72 18.85 1.75
N GLN A 75 14.79 19.30 0.89
CA GLN A 75 14.72 20.69 0.44
C GLN A 75 14.25 21.65 1.54
N THR A 76 13.34 21.23 2.40
CA THR A 76 12.83 22.05 3.53
C THR A 76 13.59 21.78 4.84
N PHE A 77 14.56 20.88 4.83
CA PHE A 77 15.39 20.60 6.00
C PHE A 77 16.45 21.70 6.18
N GLU A 78 16.44 22.37 7.33
CA GLU A 78 17.37 23.46 7.67
C GLU A 78 18.80 22.94 7.91
N LEU A 79 19.48 22.54 6.84
CA LEU A 79 20.85 22.02 6.85
C LEU A 79 21.82 22.97 7.55
N GLU A 80 21.59 24.27 7.45
CA GLU A 80 22.42 25.32 8.05
C GLU A 80 22.47 25.27 9.58
N ARG A 81 21.45 24.69 10.23
CA ARG A 81 21.42 24.48 11.69
C ARG A 81 22.26 23.29 12.15
N MET A 82 22.80 22.50 11.22
CA MET A 82 23.61 21.34 11.52
C MET A 82 25.12 21.66 11.50
N PRO A 83 25.91 20.99 12.34
CA PRO A 83 27.36 21.02 12.25
C PRO A 83 27.87 20.69 10.83
N LEU A 84 28.92 21.39 10.39
CA LEU A 84 29.54 21.24 9.06
C LEU A 84 29.81 19.78 8.67
N LYS A 85 30.22 18.94 9.63
CA LYS A 85 30.49 17.52 9.42
C LYS A 85 29.24 16.76 8.94
N ILE A 86 28.10 17.03 9.57
CA ILE A 86 26.83 16.37 9.25
C ILE A 86 26.32 16.86 7.89
N ARG A 87 26.42 18.17 7.60
CA ARG A 87 26.06 18.72 6.28
C ARG A 87 26.79 18.05 5.13
N ARG A 88 28.10 17.83 5.26
CA ARG A 88 28.92 17.16 4.24
C ARG A 88 28.49 15.70 4.04
N GLN A 89 28.19 14.98 5.13
CA GLN A 89 27.70 13.61 5.06
C GLN A 89 26.34 13.51 4.37
N ILE A 90 25.41 14.41 4.72
CA ILE A 90 24.08 14.44 4.09
C ILE A 90 24.20 14.66 2.58
N LYS A 91 25.08 15.56 2.13
CA LYS A 91 25.30 15.82 0.70
C LYS A 91 25.76 14.57 -0.06
N VAL A 92 26.77 13.87 0.47
CA VAL A 92 27.29 12.61 -0.11
C VAL A 92 26.21 11.52 -0.17
N LEU A 93 25.40 11.39 0.90
CA LEU A 93 24.30 10.43 0.93
C LEU A 93 23.19 10.80 -0.05
N SER A 94 22.84 12.08 -0.18
CA SER A 94 21.80 12.54 -1.11
C SER A 94 22.17 12.39 -2.58
N GLU A 95 23.46 12.53 -2.91
CA GLU A 95 23.97 12.38 -4.28
C GLU A 95 24.19 10.90 -4.66
N GLY A 96 24.10 9.96 -3.70
CA GLY A 96 24.28 8.53 -3.96
C GLY A 96 25.72 8.12 -4.29
N SER A 97 26.69 9.02 -4.16
CA SER A 97 28.09 8.83 -4.58
C SER A 97 28.85 7.76 -3.79
N PHE A 98 28.31 7.35 -2.63
CA PHE A 98 28.81 6.21 -1.85
C PHE A 98 28.57 4.86 -2.54
N LEU A 99 27.59 4.75 -3.44
CA LEU A 99 27.32 3.50 -4.18
C LEU A 99 28.37 3.25 -5.28
N LEU A 100 29.02 4.31 -5.77
CA LEU A 100 30.03 4.20 -6.85
C LEU A 100 31.33 3.50 -6.39
N GLY A 101 31.58 3.45 -5.08
CA GLY A 101 32.73 2.76 -4.49
C GLY A 101 32.57 1.25 -4.34
N ASN A 102 31.34 0.74 -4.38
CA ASN A 102 31.05 -0.70 -4.37
C ASN A 102 30.64 -1.12 -5.78
N ARG A 103 31.64 -1.53 -6.57
CA ARG A 103 31.43 -2.27 -7.81
C ARG A 103 30.51 -3.47 -7.52
N ILE A 104 29.23 -3.33 -7.82
CA ILE A 104 28.42 -4.47 -8.25
C ILE A 104 28.31 -4.34 -9.76
N LEU A 105 29.05 -5.26 -10.35
CA LEU A 105 29.18 -5.68 -11.73
C LEU A 105 28.00 -5.33 -12.64
N GLN A 106 28.39 -4.94 -13.87
CA GLN A 106 27.66 -5.15 -15.11
C GLN A 106 26.74 -6.37 -15.05
N VAL A 107 25.50 -6.18 -15.49
CA VAL A 107 24.62 -7.24 -15.96
C VAL A 107 23.99 -6.71 -17.26
N PRO A 108 23.91 -7.53 -18.33
CA PRO A 108 24.08 -7.12 -19.73
C PRO A 108 23.01 -6.20 -20.32
#